data_AF-A0A5B9QJD6-F1
#
_entry.id   AF-A0A5B9QJD6-F1
#
_cell.length_a   1.000
_cell.length_b   1.000
_cell.length_c   1.000
_cell.angle_alpha   90.00
_cell.angle_beta   90.00
_cell.angle_gamma   90.00
#
_symmetry.space_group_name_H-M   'P 1'
#
loop_
_entity.id
_entity.type
_entity.pdbx_description
1 polymer ?
#
loop_
_entity_poly.entity_id
_entity_poly.type
_entity_poly.pdbx_seq_one_letter_code
_entity_poly.pdbx_strand_id
1 'polypeptide(L)'
;MINNRMEKRLRMEVLEKKQLLAADLSVAVIDGDLVITGDANPNAFALRSGDTDGGQFEVVLIGPGQVDDTVNGVTKSDGEPFLFNGVTRDVIVNTGGGDDTVRIIGGSSTNELDALQFPGDLRIDLGDGEDELFMGTSASFTLTQFPLAIADDLVILGGAGNDTFDVTAVHVADDFTIVDTEGSNTLTMPLGLSFPNSNESTTIGDDFAILMGNGNDQVFVNQTIVGDNLFVDLGGGDDAVDGLLSTINGSTFVNLGSGSNQVDIAVTDAGNSLTILGSGANDVVLTQVNASSLIAVITASGDDLITLDGCTTGTGIITTGDGQDEVEIFDSAFEMLFVKLGKGDDILTLEDVEVLKLALLHGGQGNDTLVESGDIDINLELDLAFETIEDYTV
;
A
#
# COMPACT_ATOMS: atom_id res chain seq x y z
N MET A 1 -78.20 -21.68 32.60
CA MET A 1 -77.61 -20.88 31.51
C MET A 1 -76.16 -20.63 31.86
N ILE A 2 -75.23 -21.19 31.09
CA ILE A 2 -73.79 -21.19 31.40
C ILE A 2 -73.20 -19.89 30.83
N ASN A 3 -72.68 -19.03 31.71
CA ASN A 3 -72.01 -17.78 31.35
C ASN A 3 -70.65 -18.08 30.72
N ASN A 4 -70.54 -17.86 29.41
CA ASN A 4 -69.31 -17.99 28.65
C ASN A 4 -68.43 -16.76 28.92
N ARG A 5 -67.55 -16.86 29.92
CA ARG A 5 -66.59 -15.81 30.26
C ARG A 5 -65.42 -15.91 29.28
N MET A 6 -65.41 -15.06 28.25
CA MET A 6 -64.26 -14.97 27.33
C MET A 6 -63.04 -14.47 28.11
N GLU A 7 -62.08 -15.36 28.37
CA GLU A 7 -60.74 -15.00 28.81
C GLU A 7 -60.04 -14.24 27.67
N LYS A 8 -59.95 -12.92 27.80
CA LYS A 8 -59.04 -12.12 26.98
C LYS A 8 -57.61 -12.50 27.36
N ARG A 9 -56.98 -13.34 26.54
CA ARG A 9 -55.54 -13.60 26.63
C ARG A 9 -54.80 -12.42 26.00
N LEU A 10 -54.01 -11.72 26.80
CA LEU A 10 -52.99 -10.81 26.28
C LEU A 10 -52.00 -11.64 25.46
N ARG A 11 -51.87 -11.32 24.18
CA ARG A 11 -50.80 -11.83 23.33
C ARG A 11 -49.80 -10.70 23.18
N MET A 12 -48.54 -10.98 23.48
CA MET A 12 -47.44 -10.11 23.08
C MET A 12 -47.21 -10.42 21.60
N GLU A 13 -47.43 -9.43 20.74
CA GLU A 13 -47.01 -9.51 19.35
C GLU A 13 -45.48 -9.41 19.32
N VAL A 14 -44.84 -10.24 18.51
CA VAL A 14 -43.40 -10.11 18.27
C VAL A 14 -43.20 -8.76 17.59
N LEU A 15 -42.36 -7.90 18.17
CA LEU A 15 -41.95 -6.64 17.56
C LEU A 15 -41.49 -6.94 16.13
N GLU A 16 -42.03 -6.25 15.13
CA GLU A 16 -41.50 -6.30 13.77
C GLU A 16 -39.98 -6.11 13.84
N LYS A 17 -39.22 -6.91 13.08
CA LYS A 17 -37.80 -6.60 12.87
C LYS A 17 -37.76 -5.16 12.37
N LYS A 18 -37.15 -4.25 13.14
CA LYS A 18 -36.76 -2.94 12.62
C LYS A 18 -36.02 -3.24 11.32
N GLN A 19 -36.55 -2.76 10.19
CA GLN A 19 -35.72 -2.57 9.00
C GLN A 19 -34.47 -1.84 9.49
N LEU A 20 -33.31 -2.39 9.16
CA LEU A 20 -32.05 -1.65 9.25
C LEU A 20 -32.34 -0.30 8.58
N LEU A 21 -31.99 0.79 9.26
CA LEU A 21 -32.07 2.10 8.63
C LEU A 21 -31.15 2.05 7.41
N ALA A 22 -31.60 2.61 6.30
CA ALA A 22 -30.74 2.80 5.15
C ALA A 22 -29.60 3.76 5.49
N ALA A 23 -28.51 3.69 4.74
CA ALA A 23 -27.36 4.54 4.97
C ALA A 23 -27.72 6.00 4.66
N ASP A 24 -27.30 6.93 5.51
CA ASP A 24 -27.53 8.37 5.32
C ASP A 24 -26.19 9.11 5.28
N LEU A 25 -25.89 9.70 4.13
CA LEU A 25 -24.74 10.59 3.94
C LEU A 25 -25.16 12.04 4.22
N SER A 26 -24.46 12.71 5.13
CA SER A 26 -24.50 14.16 5.24
C SER A 26 -23.40 14.77 4.37
N VAL A 27 -23.78 15.69 3.47
CA VAL A 27 -22.83 16.36 2.58
C VAL A 27 -23.06 17.86 2.58
N ALA A 28 -22.01 18.64 2.82
CA ALA A 28 -22.08 20.09 2.82
C ALA A 28 -20.78 20.73 2.32
N VAL A 29 -20.89 21.95 1.80
CA VAL A 29 -19.72 22.81 1.57
C VAL A 29 -19.65 23.84 2.70
N ILE A 30 -18.62 23.78 3.52
CA ILE A 30 -18.45 24.60 4.73
C ILE A 30 -17.16 25.39 4.59
N ASP A 31 -17.27 26.72 4.51
CA ASP A 31 -16.12 27.62 4.35
C ASP A 31 -15.18 27.25 3.18
N GLY A 32 -15.73 26.62 2.14
CA GLY A 32 -14.99 26.16 0.95
C GLY A 32 -14.50 24.72 1.00
N ASP A 33 -14.65 24.01 2.13
CA ASP A 33 -14.35 22.58 2.24
C ASP A 33 -15.57 21.76 1.85
N LEU A 34 -15.41 20.70 1.06
CA LEU A 34 -16.46 19.68 0.90
C LEU A 34 -16.34 18.68 2.04
N VAL A 35 -17.38 18.56 2.85
CA VAL A 35 -17.44 17.59 3.96
C VAL A 35 -18.51 16.56 3.66
N ILE A 36 -18.11 15.30 3.60
CA ILE A 36 -18.97 14.11 3.46
C ILE A 36 -18.85 13.31 4.75
N THR A 37 -19.98 13.00 5.37
CA THR A 37 -20.06 12.22 6.62
C THR A 37 -21.11 11.12 6.47
N GLY A 38 -20.69 9.86 6.60
CA GLY A 38 -21.58 8.71 6.67
C GLY A 38 -22.09 8.42 8.08
N ASP A 39 -22.86 7.35 8.21
CA ASP A 39 -23.37 6.88 9.49
C ASP A 39 -22.59 5.66 10.03
N ALA A 40 -23.25 4.74 10.72
CA ALA A 40 -22.61 3.51 11.24
C ALA A 40 -23.09 2.26 10.51
N ASN A 41 -23.77 2.44 9.37
CA ASN A 41 -24.17 1.38 8.46
C ASN A 41 -23.33 1.50 7.19
N PRO A 42 -23.22 0.43 6.37
CA PRO A 42 -22.53 0.46 5.09
C PRO A 42 -22.96 1.64 4.17
N ASN A 43 -22.03 2.52 3.84
CA ASN A 43 -22.20 3.65 2.92
C ASN A 43 -21.50 3.34 1.61
N ALA A 44 -22.17 3.59 0.48
CA ALA A 44 -21.58 3.39 -0.83
C ALA A 44 -21.82 4.59 -1.74
N PHE A 45 -20.76 5.31 -2.12
CA PHE A 45 -20.86 6.45 -3.04
C PHE A 45 -19.63 6.63 -3.93
N ALA A 46 -19.83 7.40 -4.99
CA ALA A 46 -18.78 7.89 -5.87
C ALA A 46 -18.73 9.43 -5.84
N LEU A 47 -17.52 9.97 -5.83
CA LEU A 47 -17.20 11.38 -5.99
C LEU A 47 -16.63 11.61 -7.39
N ARG A 48 -17.18 12.61 -8.09
CA ARG A 48 -16.77 12.99 -9.46
C ARG A 48 -16.67 14.49 -9.61
N SER A 49 -16.06 14.94 -10.71
CA SER A 49 -16.06 16.36 -11.08
C SER A 49 -17.42 16.77 -11.67
N GLY A 50 -17.87 17.99 -11.36
CA GLY A 50 -19.06 18.57 -11.97
C GLY A 50 -18.78 19.24 -13.32
N ASP A 51 -19.76 20.01 -13.81
CA ASP A 51 -19.75 20.72 -15.11
C ASP A 51 -18.77 21.90 -15.20
N THR A 52 -18.04 22.24 -14.14
CA THR A 52 -17.17 23.45 -14.10
C THR A 52 -15.74 23.11 -13.69
N ASP A 53 -14.78 23.68 -14.43
CA ASP A 53 -13.32 23.60 -14.23
C ASP A 53 -12.88 23.97 -12.79
N GLY A 54 -13.02 23.02 -11.86
CA GLY A 54 -12.67 23.15 -10.45
C GLY A 54 -13.81 23.67 -9.56
N GLY A 55 -14.01 23.01 -8.43
CA GLY A 55 -14.85 23.50 -7.32
C GLY A 55 -16.35 23.18 -7.39
N GLN A 56 -16.76 22.35 -8.36
CA GLN A 56 -18.04 21.64 -8.33
C GLN A 56 -17.77 20.14 -8.26
N PHE A 57 -18.44 19.46 -7.33
CA PHE A 57 -18.34 18.03 -7.12
C PHE A 57 -19.72 17.38 -7.21
N GLU A 58 -19.73 16.18 -7.76
CA GLU A 58 -20.89 15.30 -7.81
C GLU A 58 -20.71 14.16 -6.83
N VAL A 59 -21.69 13.97 -5.93
CA VAL A 59 -21.81 12.77 -5.11
C VAL A 59 -22.90 11.88 -5.69
N VAL A 60 -22.55 10.66 -6.06
CA VAL A 60 -23.46 9.67 -6.64
C VAL A 60 -23.51 8.49 -5.69
N LEU A 61 -24.67 8.15 -5.14
CA LEU A 61 -24.81 6.90 -4.39
C LEU A 61 -24.51 5.72 -5.34
N ILE A 62 -23.78 4.70 -4.90
CA ILE A 62 -23.51 3.45 -5.66
C ILE A 62 -23.93 2.19 -4.86
N GLY A 63 -24.03 1.01 -5.49
CA GLY A 63 -24.23 -0.28 -4.79
C GLY A 63 -25.62 -0.95 -4.90
N PRO A 64 -25.76 -2.25 -4.54
CA PRO A 64 -27.03 -2.98 -4.59
C PRO A 64 -27.88 -2.76 -3.32
N GLY A 65 -28.95 -1.97 -3.40
CA GLY A 65 -29.84 -1.71 -2.26
C GLY A 65 -30.31 -0.26 -2.11
N GLN A 66 -29.80 0.64 -2.96
CA GLN A 66 -29.91 2.11 -2.90
C GLN A 66 -31.29 2.76 -2.81
N VAL A 67 -32.38 1.98 -2.87
CA VAL A 67 -33.73 2.56 -2.92
C VAL A 67 -34.07 3.36 -1.66
N ASP A 68 -33.34 3.14 -0.58
CA ASP A 68 -33.56 3.82 0.69
C ASP A 68 -32.37 4.70 1.14
N ASP A 69 -31.20 4.65 0.51
CA ASP A 69 -30.05 5.48 0.90
C ASP A 69 -30.30 6.96 0.57
N THR A 70 -29.82 7.86 1.43
CA THR A 70 -30.07 9.29 1.28
C THR A 70 -28.82 10.13 1.34
N VAL A 71 -28.83 11.26 0.64
CA VAL A 71 -27.90 12.36 0.86
C VAL A 71 -28.68 13.52 1.46
N ASN A 72 -28.34 13.91 2.70
CA ASN A 72 -29.05 14.92 3.48
C ASN A 72 -30.56 14.63 3.59
N GLY A 73 -30.94 13.37 3.80
CA GLY A 73 -32.34 12.93 3.87
C GLY A 73 -33.13 13.00 2.55
N VAL A 74 -32.44 13.16 1.42
CA VAL A 74 -33.04 13.17 0.08
C VAL A 74 -32.59 11.95 -0.70
N THR A 75 -33.54 11.21 -1.28
CA THR A 75 -33.28 10.13 -2.24
C THR A 75 -33.34 10.68 -3.67
N LYS A 76 -32.44 10.21 -4.54
CA LYS A 76 -32.52 10.42 -6.00
C LYS A 76 -32.74 9.09 -6.71
N SER A 77 -33.10 9.14 -7.99
CA SER A 77 -33.10 7.93 -8.81
C SER A 77 -31.67 7.39 -8.94
N ASP A 78 -31.53 6.08 -9.10
CA ASP A 78 -30.24 5.40 -9.29
C ASP A 78 -29.37 6.13 -10.33
N GLY A 79 -28.12 6.43 -9.95
CA GLY A 79 -27.12 7.12 -10.76
C GLY A 79 -27.25 8.64 -10.89
N GLU A 80 -28.30 9.27 -10.36
CA GLU A 80 -28.46 10.73 -10.44
C GLU A 80 -27.59 11.47 -9.40
N PRO A 81 -26.69 12.38 -9.80
CA PRO A 81 -25.71 13.00 -8.91
C PRO A 81 -26.30 14.09 -8.02
N PHE A 82 -25.80 14.24 -6.80
CA PHE A 82 -25.98 15.43 -5.96
C PHE A 82 -24.84 16.42 -6.23
N LEU A 83 -25.19 17.64 -6.64
CA LEU A 83 -24.24 18.68 -7.03
C LEU A 83 -23.89 19.60 -5.86
N PHE A 84 -22.61 19.74 -5.57
CA PHE A 84 -22.06 20.63 -4.55
C PHE A 84 -21.12 21.63 -5.20
N ASN A 85 -21.33 22.92 -4.92
CA ASN A 85 -20.61 24.03 -5.54
C ASN A 85 -19.83 24.83 -4.50
N GLY A 86 -18.77 25.49 -4.94
CA GLY A 86 -17.99 26.40 -4.11
C GLY A 86 -16.94 25.69 -3.26
N VAL A 87 -16.50 24.51 -3.71
CA VAL A 87 -15.37 23.81 -3.09
C VAL A 87 -14.08 24.49 -3.57
N THR A 88 -13.39 25.17 -2.67
CA THR A 88 -12.20 25.97 -3.00
C THR A 88 -11.01 25.63 -2.10
N ARG A 89 -11.18 24.68 -1.20
CA ARG A 89 -10.21 24.20 -0.23
C ARG A 89 -10.27 22.67 -0.23
N ASP A 90 -10.46 22.06 0.94
CA ASP A 90 -10.19 20.65 1.16
C ASP A 90 -11.42 19.80 0.85
N VAL A 91 -11.21 18.51 0.61
CA VAL A 91 -12.26 17.51 0.57
C VAL A 91 -12.04 16.52 1.70
N ILE A 92 -13.03 16.42 2.58
CA ILE A 92 -13.00 15.60 3.78
C ILE A 92 -14.12 14.57 3.69
N VAL A 93 -13.75 13.31 3.68
CA VAL A 93 -14.65 12.15 3.69
C VAL A 93 -14.45 11.42 5.02
N ASN A 94 -15.55 11.19 5.73
CA ASN A 94 -15.60 10.29 6.88
C ASN A 94 -16.81 9.39 6.71
N THR A 95 -16.65 8.08 6.50
CA THR A 95 -17.81 7.19 6.26
C THR A 95 -18.37 6.60 7.55
N GLY A 96 -17.54 6.52 8.60
CA GLY A 96 -17.98 6.32 9.97
C GLY A 96 -17.76 4.89 10.42
N GLY A 97 -18.70 4.00 10.16
CA GLY A 97 -18.42 2.58 10.30
C GLY A 97 -19.45 1.72 9.58
N GLY A 98 -19.22 0.41 9.59
CA GLY A 98 -19.85 -0.50 8.64
C GLY A 98 -19.02 -0.61 7.37
N ASP A 99 -19.28 -1.64 6.57
CA ASP A 99 -18.49 -1.95 5.38
C ASP A 99 -18.77 -0.94 4.25
N ASP A 100 -17.91 0.06 4.12
CA ASP A 100 -18.07 1.21 3.26
C ASP A 100 -17.44 1.00 1.87
N THR A 101 -17.96 1.70 0.85
CA THR A 101 -17.38 1.71 -0.50
C THR A 101 -17.30 3.15 -1.01
N VAL A 102 -16.09 3.66 -1.12
CA VAL A 102 -15.81 5.00 -1.65
C VAL A 102 -15.14 4.88 -3.01
N ARG A 103 -15.66 5.63 -3.99
CA ARG A 103 -15.02 5.74 -5.31
C ARG A 103 -14.71 7.18 -5.64
N ILE A 104 -13.48 7.48 -6.00
CA ILE A 104 -13.07 8.80 -6.47
C ILE A 104 -12.60 8.66 -7.89
N ILE A 105 -13.40 9.20 -8.80
CA ILE A 105 -13.22 8.98 -10.24
C ILE A 105 -13.04 10.35 -10.89
N GLY A 106 -11.95 10.49 -11.65
CA GLY A 106 -11.78 11.59 -12.58
C GLY A 106 -12.84 11.60 -13.69
N GLY A 107 -12.69 12.53 -14.62
CA GLY A 107 -13.61 12.76 -15.72
C GLY A 107 -14.62 13.85 -15.40
N SER A 108 -14.88 14.69 -16.40
CA SER A 108 -15.94 15.72 -16.40
C SER A 108 -17.15 15.24 -17.17
N SER A 109 -18.27 15.96 -17.06
CA SER A 109 -19.45 15.73 -17.90
C SER A 109 -19.19 15.91 -19.40
N THR A 110 -18.06 16.53 -19.75
CA THR A 110 -17.68 16.81 -21.14
C THR A 110 -16.55 15.93 -21.67
N ASN A 111 -15.70 15.39 -20.78
CA ASN A 111 -14.60 14.50 -21.14
C ASN A 111 -14.22 13.61 -19.94
N GLU A 112 -14.41 12.31 -20.12
CA GLU A 112 -14.06 11.27 -19.14
C GLU A 112 -12.55 11.24 -18.82
N LEU A 113 -11.68 11.83 -19.65
CA LEU A 113 -10.24 11.88 -19.41
C LEU A 113 -9.76 13.13 -18.65
N ASP A 114 -10.65 14.06 -18.33
CA ASP A 114 -10.24 15.25 -17.57
C ASP A 114 -9.90 14.86 -16.13
N ALA A 115 -8.76 15.32 -15.64
CA ALA A 115 -8.36 15.01 -14.27
C ALA A 115 -9.32 15.67 -13.26
N LEU A 116 -9.82 14.92 -12.27
CA LEU A 116 -10.56 15.53 -11.16
C LEU A 116 -9.56 16.28 -10.26
N GLN A 117 -9.77 17.59 -10.14
CA GLN A 117 -8.89 18.49 -9.39
C GLN A 117 -9.42 18.71 -7.97
N PHE A 118 -8.60 18.41 -6.97
CA PHE A 118 -8.80 18.77 -5.58
C PHE A 118 -7.99 20.05 -5.28
N PRO A 119 -8.63 21.18 -4.91
CA PRO A 119 -7.94 22.47 -4.74
C PRO A 119 -6.97 22.55 -3.56
N GLY A 120 -7.10 21.66 -2.57
CA GLY A 120 -6.25 21.53 -1.40
C GLY A 120 -6.13 20.06 -1.03
N ASP A 121 -6.23 19.76 0.27
CA ASP A 121 -6.08 18.39 0.77
C ASP A 121 -7.26 17.50 0.38
N LEU A 122 -6.97 16.21 0.22
CA LEU A 122 -7.98 15.16 0.22
C LEU A 122 -7.74 14.25 1.43
N ARG A 123 -8.68 14.26 2.37
CA ARG A 123 -8.68 13.37 3.54
C ARG A 123 -9.85 12.40 3.48
N ILE A 124 -9.55 11.12 3.59
CA ILE A 124 -10.53 10.03 3.60
C ILE A 124 -10.34 9.23 4.87
N ASP A 125 -11.44 8.98 5.57
CA ASP A 125 -11.50 8.24 6.83
C ASP A 125 -12.64 7.23 6.70
N LEU A 126 -12.30 5.95 6.49
CA LEU A 126 -13.27 4.90 6.21
C LEU A 126 -13.92 4.39 7.51
N GLY A 127 -13.13 4.26 8.58
CA GLY A 127 -13.62 3.99 9.93
C GLY A 127 -13.55 2.52 10.29
N ASP A 128 -14.50 2.02 11.07
CA ASP A 128 -14.52 0.59 11.43
C ASP A 128 -15.37 -0.17 10.39
N GLY A 129 -14.84 -1.19 9.71
CA GLY A 129 -15.55 -1.90 8.65
C GLY A 129 -14.60 -2.75 7.79
N GLU A 130 -15.13 -3.59 6.91
CA GLU A 130 -14.35 -4.06 5.75
C GLU A 130 -14.58 -3.10 4.58
N ASP A 131 -13.70 -2.12 4.44
CA ASP A 131 -13.93 -0.97 3.57
C ASP A 131 -13.20 -1.09 2.23
N GLU A 132 -13.80 -0.52 1.18
CA GLU A 132 -13.21 -0.47 -0.16
C GLU A 132 -13.07 0.99 -0.65
N LEU A 133 -11.84 1.40 -0.97
CA LEU A 133 -11.54 2.68 -1.61
C LEU A 133 -10.93 2.46 -2.99
N PHE A 134 -11.58 3.03 -4.01
CA PHE A 134 -11.07 3.05 -5.38
C PHE A 134 -10.78 4.49 -5.82
N MET A 135 -9.56 4.76 -6.26
CA MET A 135 -9.11 6.07 -6.73
C MET A 135 -8.53 5.98 -8.14
N GLY A 136 -9.07 6.80 -9.04
CA GLY A 136 -8.61 6.93 -10.42
C GLY A 136 -8.90 5.73 -11.33
N THR A 137 -9.80 4.84 -10.89
CA THR A 137 -10.34 3.73 -11.70
C THR A 137 -11.86 3.79 -11.73
N SER A 138 -12.51 3.11 -12.71
CA SER A 138 -13.96 2.93 -12.70
C SER A 138 -14.31 1.44 -12.67
N ALA A 139 -15.26 1.04 -11.83
CA ALA A 139 -15.69 -0.36 -11.78
C ALA A 139 -16.41 -0.86 -13.05
N SER A 140 -16.86 0.04 -13.92
CA SER A 140 -17.45 -0.31 -15.22
C SER A 140 -16.40 -0.50 -16.31
N PHE A 141 -15.19 0.01 -16.11
CA PHE A 141 -14.07 -0.11 -17.03
C PHE A 141 -12.79 -0.38 -16.23
N THR A 142 -12.47 -1.65 -16.02
CA THR A 142 -11.18 -2.11 -15.45
C THR A 142 -9.96 -1.76 -16.32
N LEU A 143 -10.15 -0.95 -17.36
CA LEU A 143 -9.18 -0.61 -18.39
C LEU A 143 -9.18 0.90 -18.72
N THR A 144 -9.88 1.73 -17.96
CA THR A 144 -9.87 3.20 -18.15
C THR A 144 -9.49 3.87 -16.85
N GLN A 145 -8.32 4.52 -16.87
CA GLN A 145 -7.79 5.32 -15.78
C GLN A 145 -8.37 6.73 -15.88
N PHE A 146 -8.67 7.32 -14.73
CA PHE A 146 -9.30 8.63 -14.60
C PHE A 146 -8.43 9.49 -13.69
N PRO A 147 -7.50 10.29 -14.24
CA PRO A 147 -6.47 10.92 -13.43
C PRO A 147 -7.07 11.77 -12.31
N LEU A 148 -6.45 11.72 -11.14
CA LEU A 148 -6.77 12.59 -10.01
C LEU A 148 -5.59 13.52 -9.77
N ALA A 149 -5.86 14.79 -9.49
CA ALA A 149 -4.83 15.74 -9.09
C ALA A 149 -5.22 16.36 -7.75
N ILE A 150 -4.39 16.13 -6.73
CA ILE A 150 -4.48 16.69 -5.40
C ILE A 150 -3.42 17.77 -5.29
N ALA A 151 -3.85 19.00 -5.00
CA ALA A 151 -2.98 20.17 -5.05
C ALA A 151 -2.03 20.29 -3.85
N ASP A 152 -2.26 19.50 -2.80
CA ASP A 152 -1.47 19.46 -1.56
C ASP A 152 -1.42 17.99 -1.09
N ASP A 153 -1.90 17.66 0.12
CA ASP A 153 -1.76 16.31 0.70
C ASP A 153 -2.92 15.35 0.38
N LEU A 154 -2.61 14.06 0.30
CA LEU A 154 -3.58 12.97 0.33
C LEU A 154 -3.40 12.14 1.60
N VAL A 155 -4.46 12.01 2.39
CA VAL A 155 -4.47 11.16 3.59
C VAL A 155 -5.64 10.18 3.53
N ILE A 156 -5.34 8.89 3.65
CA ILE A 156 -6.33 7.81 3.73
C ILE A 156 -6.17 7.13 5.08
N LEU A 157 -7.27 6.98 5.81
CA LEU A 157 -7.37 6.17 7.01
C LEU A 157 -8.34 5.02 6.73
N GLY A 158 -7.87 3.77 6.83
CA GLY A 158 -8.72 2.57 6.75
C GLY A 158 -9.53 2.47 8.02
N GLY A 159 -8.90 1.98 9.08
CA GLY A 159 -9.39 2.09 10.43
C GLY A 159 -9.27 0.74 11.09
N ALA A 160 -10.38 0.04 11.31
CA ALA A 160 -10.35 -1.31 11.82
C ALA A 160 -11.17 -2.24 10.93
N GLY A 161 -10.52 -3.31 10.44
CA GLY A 161 -11.14 -4.34 9.63
C GLY A 161 -10.22 -4.73 8.48
N ASN A 162 -10.73 -5.40 7.46
CA ASN A 162 -9.90 -5.80 6.33
C ASN A 162 -10.20 -4.87 5.16
N ASP A 163 -9.36 -3.86 4.96
CA ASP A 163 -9.62 -2.80 4.01
C ASP A 163 -8.87 -3.01 2.69
N THR A 164 -9.43 -2.48 1.62
CA THR A 164 -8.84 -2.53 0.28
C THR A 164 -8.72 -1.13 -0.32
N PHE A 165 -7.51 -0.76 -0.70
CA PHE A 165 -7.17 0.49 -1.37
C PHE A 165 -6.65 0.21 -2.79
N ASP A 166 -7.38 0.63 -3.82
CA ASP A 166 -6.92 0.62 -5.21
C ASP A 166 -6.65 2.06 -5.66
N VAL A 167 -5.37 2.40 -5.85
CA VAL A 167 -4.93 3.77 -6.13
C VAL A 167 -4.14 3.81 -7.43
N THR A 168 -4.75 4.38 -8.45
CA THR A 168 -4.19 4.42 -9.80
C THR A 168 -4.29 5.83 -10.40
N ALA A 169 -3.26 6.28 -11.12
CA ALA A 169 -3.24 7.57 -11.81
C ALA A 169 -3.58 8.76 -10.88
N VAL A 170 -3.05 8.71 -9.66
CA VAL A 170 -3.21 9.77 -8.65
C VAL A 170 -1.96 10.64 -8.64
N HIS A 171 -2.13 11.94 -8.73
CA HIS A 171 -1.05 12.91 -8.65
C HIS A 171 -1.24 13.74 -7.38
N VAL A 172 -0.38 13.54 -6.40
CA VAL A 172 -0.35 14.28 -5.13
C VAL A 172 0.80 15.27 -5.22
N ALA A 173 0.54 16.54 -4.94
CA ALA A 173 1.54 17.59 -5.10
C ALA A 173 2.56 17.66 -3.97
N ASP A 174 2.19 17.19 -2.77
CA ASP A 174 3.05 17.12 -1.59
C ASP A 174 3.04 15.67 -1.05
N ASP A 175 2.51 15.41 0.15
CA ASP A 175 2.60 14.11 0.81
C ASP A 175 1.41 13.17 0.54
N PHE A 176 1.69 11.88 0.42
CA PHE A 176 0.67 10.84 0.44
C PHE A 176 0.85 9.96 1.69
N THR A 177 -0.17 9.85 2.52
CA THR A 177 -0.18 8.95 3.67
C THR A 177 -1.37 7.99 3.63
N ILE A 178 -1.10 6.70 3.83
CA ILE A 178 -2.10 5.68 4.11
C ILE A 178 -1.83 5.14 5.51
N VAL A 179 -2.87 5.13 6.34
CA VAL A 179 -2.82 4.54 7.68
C VAL A 179 -3.98 3.58 7.85
N ASP A 180 -3.63 2.32 7.92
CA ASP A 180 -4.49 1.26 8.41
C ASP A 180 -3.74 0.57 9.54
N THR A 181 -4.39 0.24 10.65
CA THR A 181 -3.62 -0.24 11.83
C THR A 181 -4.10 -1.55 12.42
N GLU A 182 -5.23 -2.07 11.93
CA GLU A 182 -5.81 -3.32 12.39
C GLU A 182 -6.39 -4.09 11.20
N GLY A 183 -6.28 -5.42 11.26
CA GLY A 183 -6.85 -6.30 10.24
C GLY A 183 -5.91 -6.52 9.04
N SER A 184 -6.34 -7.36 8.12
CA SER A 184 -5.55 -7.80 6.95
C SER A 184 -5.89 -6.94 5.74
N ASN A 185 -4.99 -6.01 5.42
CA ASN A 185 -5.26 -4.92 4.50
C ASN A 185 -4.56 -5.12 3.16
N THR A 186 -5.13 -4.55 2.10
CA THR A 186 -4.56 -4.62 0.75
C THR A 186 -4.47 -3.24 0.13
N LEU A 187 -3.24 -2.78 -0.14
CA LEU A 187 -2.97 -1.61 -0.98
C LEU A 187 -2.47 -2.07 -2.35
N THR A 188 -3.18 -1.68 -3.40
CA THR A 188 -2.79 -1.93 -4.79
C THR A 188 -2.58 -0.63 -5.54
N MET A 189 -1.35 -0.43 -6.01
CA MET A 189 -0.99 0.55 -7.04
C MET A 189 -0.51 -0.26 -8.25
N PRO A 190 -1.40 -0.52 -9.23
CA PRO A 190 -1.15 -1.52 -10.26
C PRO A 190 -0.13 -1.06 -11.28
N LEU A 191 0.48 -2.02 -11.98
CA LEU A 191 1.20 -1.73 -13.22
C LEU A 191 0.23 -1.08 -14.21
N GLY A 192 0.55 0.14 -14.64
CA GLY A 192 -0.06 0.76 -15.79
C GLY A 192 0.22 -0.09 -17.03
N LEU A 193 -0.68 -1.01 -17.34
CA LEU A 193 -0.61 -1.82 -18.56
C LEU A 193 -0.90 -0.92 -19.78
N SER A 194 0.13 -0.19 -20.20
CA SER A 194 0.40 0.29 -21.55
C SER A 194 -0.81 0.83 -22.34
N PHE A 195 -1.08 2.13 -22.20
CA PHE A 195 -1.73 2.90 -23.26
C PHE A 195 -0.71 3.84 -23.92
N PRO A 196 -0.70 3.97 -25.27
CA PRO A 196 0.37 4.65 -26.01
C PRO A 196 0.46 6.18 -25.80
N ASN A 197 -0.27 6.74 -24.84
CA ASN A 197 -0.47 8.18 -24.69
C ASN A 197 -0.45 8.69 -23.23
N SER A 198 -0.42 7.82 -22.22
CA SER A 198 -0.52 8.25 -20.82
C SER A 198 0.75 7.97 -20.03
N ASN A 199 1.42 9.05 -19.61
CA ASN A 199 2.37 9.04 -18.50
C ASN A 199 1.57 9.04 -17.18
N GLU A 200 0.78 8.01 -16.92
CA GLU A 200 -0.17 7.95 -15.78
C GLU A 200 0.37 7.08 -14.62
N SER A 201 1.68 7.18 -14.34
CA SER A 201 2.23 6.76 -13.05
C SER A 201 1.54 7.53 -11.93
N THR A 202 1.26 6.88 -10.79
CA THR A 202 0.96 7.63 -9.58
C THR A 202 2.21 8.42 -9.19
N THR A 203 2.06 9.72 -8.95
CA THR A 203 3.17 10.60 -8.57
C THR A 203 2.87 11.26 -7.24
N ILE A 204 3.82 11.18 -6.32
CA ILE A 204 3.80 11.86 -5.03
C ILE A 204 4.91 12.91 -5.05
N GLY A 205 4.58 14.15 -4.69
CA GLY A 205 5.46 15.30 -4.85
C GLY A 205 6.59 15.36 -3.82
N ASP A 206 6.34 14.87 -2.60
CA ASP A 206 7.32 14.74 -1.53
C ASP A 206 7.34 13.29 -0.99
N ASP A 207 6.84 13.04 0.24
CA ASP A 207 6.94 11.73 0.90
C ASP A 207 5.71 10.84 0.65
N PHE A 208 5.93 9.53 0.54
CA PHE A 208 4.88 8.52 0.54
C PHE A 208 5.02 7.58 1.75
N ALA A 209 4.05 7.62 2.65
CA ALA A 209 3.98 6.80 3.84
C ALA A 209 2.83 5.78 3.78
N ILE A 210 3.13 4.53 4.08
CA ILE A 210 2.19 3.41 4.16
C ILE A 210 2.37 2.74 5.52
N LEU A 211 1.32 2.73 6.33
CA LEU A 211 1.27 2.10 7.66
C LEU A 211 0.11 1.09 7.65
N MET A 212 0.34 -0.19 7.94
CA MET A 212 -0.70 -1.26 7.86
C MET A 212 -1.01 -1.97 9.21
N GLY A 213 -0.11 -1.90 10.19
CA GLY A 213 -0.42 -2.25 11.59
C GLY A 213 -0.35 -3.74 11.94
N ASN A 214 -1.41 -4.35 12.45
CA ASN A 214 -1.41 -5.79 12.71
C ASN A 214 -2.39 -6.51 11.79
N GLY A 215 -1.96 -7.61 11.22
CA GLY A 215 -2.71 -8.40 10.25
C GLY A 215 -1.74 -8.95 9.22
N ASN A 216 -2.23 -9.77 8.31
CA ASN A 216 -1.44 -10.18 7.16
C ASN A 216 -1.76 -9.21 6.02
N ASP A 217 -0.84 -8.28 5.75
CA ASP A 217 -1.04 -7.16 4.84
C ASP A 217 -0.38 -7.38 3.49
N GLN A 218 -0.93 -6.75 2.45
CA GLN A 218 -0.40 -6.80 1.09
C GLN A 218 -0.23 -5.39 0.53
N VAL A 219 0.99 -5.04 0.14
CA VAL A 219 1.34 -3.73 -0.39
C VAL A 219 2.00 -3.88 -1.75
N PHE A 220 1.31 -3.43 -2.81
CA PHE A 220 1.82 -3.40 -4.18
C PHE A 220 2.07 -1.95 -4.60
N VAL A 221 3.33 -1.54 -4.75
CA VAL A 221 3.73 -0.18 -5.17
C VAL A 221 4.43 -0.23 -6.52
N ASN A 222 3.63 -0.22 -7.58
CA ASN A 222 4.15 -0.33 -8.95
C ASN A 222 4.09 0.98 -9.72
N GLN A 223 5.07 1.22 -10.58
CA GLN A 223 5.16 2.40 -11.45
C GLN A 223 4.85 3.71 -10.72
N THR A 224 5.33 3.84 -9.49
CA THR A 224 5.10 5.00 -8.65
C THR A 224 6.34 5.87 -8.62
N ILE A 225 6.16 7.17 -8.74
CA ILE A 225 7.23 8.16 -8.63
C ILE A 225 7.05 8.91 -7.31
N VAL A 226 8.06 8.85 -6.44
CA VAL A 226 8.06 9.55 -5.14
C VAL A 226 9.13 10.62 -5.14
N GLY A 227 8.71 11.85 -4.79
CA GLY A 227 9.51 13.05 -4.87
C GLY A 227 10.66 13.10 -3.88
N ASP A 228 10.48 12.54 -2.69
CA ASP A 228 11.51 12.28 -1.68
C ASP A 228 11.42 10.82 -1.17
N ASN A 229 10.90 10.54 0.02
CA ASN A 229 11.05 9.23 0.67
C ASN A 229 9.82 8.33 0.50
N LEU A 230 10.07 7.01 0.36
CA LEU A 230 9.06 5.97 0.49
C LEU A 230 9.24 5.27 1.84
N PHE A 231 8.21 5.31 2.69
CA PHE A 231 8.16 4.65 3.98
C PHE A 231 7.04 3.62 4.01
N VAL A 232 7.38 2.36 4.25
CA VAL A 232 6.42 1.25 4.41
C VAL A 232 6.64 0.62 5.78
N ASP A 233 5.59 0.56 6.60
CA ASP A 233 5.59 -0.13 7.90
C ASP A 233 4.38 -1.06 7.99
N LEU A 234 4.65 -2.36 7.94
CA LEU A 234 3.63 -3.41 7.92
C LEU A 234 3.28 -3.88 9.34
N GLY A 235 4.10 -3.54 10.33
CA GLY A 235 3.83 -3.82 11.75
C GLY A 235 3.89 -5.29 12.15
N GLY A 236 2.82 -6.08 12.05
CA GLY A 236 2.84 -7.44 12.58
C GLY A 236 1.85 -8.39 11.93
N GLY A 237 2.38 -9.46 11.38
CA GLY A 237 1.67 -10.57 10.76
C GLY A 237 2.53 -11.15 9.64
N ASP A 238 1.95 -11.99 8.80
CA ASP A 238 2.66 -12.51 7.63
C ASP A 238 2.35 -11.61 6.44
N ASP A 239 3.24 -10.65 6.17
CA ASP A 239 3.00 -9.55 5.23
C ASP A 239 3.70 -9.74 3.89
N ALA A 240 3.22 -9.05 2.85
CA ALA A 240 3.81 -9.07 1.51
C ALA A 240 4.00 -7.65 0.95
N VAL A 241 5.19 -7.38 0.41
CA VAL A 241 5.51 -6.15 -0.34
C VAL A 241 5.98 -6.52 -1.74
N ASP A 242 5.35 -5.91 -2.74
CA ASP A 242 5.78 -5.97 -4.14
C ASP A 242 6.05 -4.54 -4.64
N GLY A 243 7.23 -4.32 -5.21
CA GLY A 243 7.63 -3.03 -5.78
C GLY A 243 8.27 -3.18 -7.15
N LEU A 244 7.52 -2.88 -8.22
CA LEU A 244 8.00 -3.01 -9.60
C LEU A 244 8.00 -1.67 -10.36
N LEU A 245 9.13 -1.35 -11.02
CA LEU A 245 9.29 -0.20 -11.93
C LEU A 245 9.05 1.17 -11.26
N SER A 246 9.38 1.31 -9.98
CA SER A 246 9.19 2.56 -9.22
C SER A 246 10.47 3.41 -9.21
N THR A 247 10.32 4.72 -9.01
CA THR A 247 11.42 5.68 -8.89
C THR A 247 11.22 6.53 -7.65
N ILE A 248 12.16 6.44 -6.71
CA ILE A 248 12.16 7.18 -5.45
C ILE A 248 13.40 8.08 -5.48
N ASN A 249 13.24 9.39 -5.32
CA ASN A 249 14.41 10.30 -5.35
C ASN A 249 15.18 10.33 -4.02
N GLY A 250 14.45 10.21 -2.91
CA GLY A 250 14.95 10.19 -1.54
C GLY A 250 15.37 8.79 -1.13
N SER A 251 14.93 8.32 0.03
CA SER A 251 15.25 6.97 0.53
C SER A 251 14.00 6.09 0.59
N THR A 252 14.19 4.79 0.34
CA THR A 252 13.18 3.76 0.59
C THR A 252 13.45 3.04 1.89
N PHE A 253 12.45 2.99 2.76
CA PHE A 253 12.47 2.23 4.01
C PHE A 253 11.27 1.30 4.08
N VAL A 254 11.53 0.02 4.34
CA VAL A 254 10.52 -1.02 4.53
C VAL A 254 10.74 -1.68 5.89
N ASN A 255 9.77 -1.58 6.78
CA ASN A 255 9.71 -2.32 8.02
C ASN A 255 8.65 -3.41 7.91
N LEU A 256 9.12 -4.65 7.82
CA LEU A 256 8.28 -5.85 7.79
C LEU A 256 7.78 -6.24 9.17
N GLY A 257 8.31 -5.62 10.23
CA GLY A 257 7.84 -5.87 11.57
C GLY A 257 8.07 -7.30 12.04
N SER A 258 7.03 -7.99 12.53
CA SER A 258 7.13 -9.37 13.01
C SER A 258 6.24 -10.34 12.23
N GLY A 259 6.78 -11.50 11.87
CA GLY A 259 6.01 -12.59 11.28
C GLY A 259 6.79 -13.22 10.13
N SER A 260 6.12 -13.96 9.25
CA SER A 260 6.77 -14.55 8.09
C SER A 260 6.47 -13.72 6.85
N ASN A 261 7.42 -12.87 6.45
CA ASN A 261 7.15 -11.82 5.47
C ASN A 261 7.77 -12.14 4.12
N GLN A 262 7.18 -11.59 3.06
CA GLN A 262 7.68 -11.66 1.70
C GLN A 262 7.93 -10.26 1.14
N VAL A 263 9.08 -10.08 0.50
CA VAL A 263 9.41 -8.87 -0.26
C VAL A 263 9.90 -9.27 -1.64
N ASP A 264 9.27 -8.72 -2.67
CA ASP A 264 9.75 -8.79 -4.06
C ASP A 264 9.86 -7.36 -4.60
N ILE A 265 11.08 -6.86 -4.78
CA ILE A 265 11.33 -5.54 -5.38
C ILE A 265 12.14 -5.73 -6.65
N ALA A 266 11.56 -5.35 -7.77
CA ALA A 266 12.13 -5.57 -9.08
C ALA A 266 12.22 -4.28 -9.91
N VAL A 267 13.34 -4.10 -10.61
CA VAL A 267 13.55 -3.03 -11.60
C VAL A 267 13.22 -1.63 -11.04
N THR A 268 13.74 -1.33 -9.85
CA THR A 268 13.40 -0.11 -9.08
C THR A 268 14.65 0.75 -8.82
N ASP A 269 14.50 2.06 -8.97
CA ASP A 269 15.46 3.05 -8.46
C ASP A 269 14.98 3.50 -7.07
N ALA A 270 15.66 2.99 -6.03
CA ALA A 270 15.34 3.26 -4.63
C ALA A 270 16.06 4.52 -4.10
N GLY A 271 16.63 5.33 -4.99
CA GLY A 271 17.19 6.65 -4.70
C GLY A 271 18.51 6.61 -3.93
N ASN A 272 18.56 7.26 -2.77
CA ASN A 272 19.73 7.33 -1.92
C ASN A 272 20.03 6.00 -1.24
N SER A 273 19.02 5.38 -0.65
CA SER A 273 19.17 4.14 0.11
C SER A 273 17.91 3.30 0.09
N LEU A 274 18.07 1.99 0.00
CA LEU A 274 17.05 1.02 0.37
C LEU A 274 17.42 0.41 1.72
N THR A 275 16.48 0.40 2.67
CA THR A 275 16.62 -0.32 3.94
C THR A 275 15.39 -1.18 4.19
N ILE A 276 15.59 -2.47 4.42
CA ILE A 276 14.56 -3.44 4.77
C ILE A 276 14.89 -4.01 6.15
N LEU A 277 13.96 -3.89 7.08
CA LEU A 277 14.05 -4.44 8.43
C LEU A 277 12.95 -5.48 8.65
N GLY A 278 13.28 -6.62 9.25
CA GLY A 278 12.30 -7.65 9.55
C GLY A 278 12.67 -8.52 10.75
N SER A 279 11.66 -9.15 11.34
CA SER A 279 11.82 -10.20 12.35
C SER A 279 10.81 -11.32 12.09
N GLY A 280 11.13 -12.54 12.53
CA GLY A 280 10.50 -13.74 12.01
C GLY A 280 11.18 -14.17 10.70
N ALA A 281 10.65 -15.20 10.04
CA ALA A 281 11.27 -15.77 8.84
C ALA A 281 10.91 -14.92 7.60
N ASN A 282 11.88 -14.30 6.94
CA ASN A 282 11.61 -13.41 5.81
C ASN A 282 12.16 -13.97 4.50
N ASP A 283 11.40 -13.81 3.43
CA ASP A 283 11.82 -14.08 2.05
C ASP A 283 11.95 -12.73 1.33
N VAL A 284 13.19 -12.29 1.09
CA VAL A 284 13.50 -10.97 0.51
C VAL A 284 14.20 -11.16 -0.83
N VAL A 285 13.53 -10.79 -1.90
CA VAL A 285 14.04 -10.83 -3.27
C VAL A 285 14.18 -9.42 -3.82
N LEU A 286 15.40 -9.05 -4.18
CA LEU A 286 15.73 -7.78 -4.83
C LEU A 286 16.30 -8.08 -6.23
N THR A 287 15.57 -7.69 -7.28
CA THR A 287 16.00 -7.91 -8.67
C THR A 287 16.23 -6.58 -9.37
N GLN A 288 17.43 -6.32 -9.88
CA GLN A 288 17.79 -5.10 -10.61
C GLN A 288 17.45 -3.82 -9.84
N VAL A 289 17.74 -3.81 -8.54
CA VAL A 289 17.52 -2.66 -7.65
C VAL A 289 18.76 -1.79 -7.60
N ASN A 290 18.58 -0.49 -7.81
CA ASN A 290 19.65 0.51 -7.72
C ASN A 290 19.40 1.42 -6.52
N ALA A 291 20.43 1.64 -5.71
CA ALA A 291 20.45 2.70 -4.71
C ALA A 291 21.84 3.35 -4.67
N SER A 292 21.93 4.67 -4.75
CA SER A 292 23.21 5.36 -4.95
C SER A 292 24.20 5.18 -3.78
N SER A 293 23.72 4.99 -2.55
CA SER A 293 24.57 4.94 -1.35
C SER A 293 24.51 3.62 -0.59
N LEU A 294 23.31 3.09 -0.33
CA LEU A 294 23.12 1.94 0.56
C LEU A 294 22.00 1.01 0.08
N ILE A 295 22.26 -0.29 0.10
CA ILE A 295 21.22 -1.33 0.19
C ILE A 295 21.47 -2.07 1.51
N ALA A 296 20.49 -2.04 2.40
CA ALA A 296 20.54 -2.73 3.68
C ALA A 296 19.36 -3.69 3.83
N VAL A 297 19.63 -4.97 4.08
CA VAL A 297 18.64 -5.98 4.47
C VAL A 297 19.04 -6.50 5.84
N ILE A 298 18.19 -6.26 6.84
CA ILE A 298 18.49 -6.61 8.23
C ILE A 298 17.31 -7.41 8.79
N THR A 299 17.52 -8.70 8.94
CA THR A 299 16.58 -9.62 9.59
C THR A 299 17.09 -10.01 10.98
N ALA A 300 16.22 -10.53 11.84
CA ALA A 300 16.53 -10.69 13.26
C ALA A 300 16.42 -12.13 13.79
N SER A 301 15.40 -12.90 13.45
CA SER A 301 15.23 -14.26 13.96
C SER A 301 14.25 -15.00 13.09
N GLY A 302 14.46 -16.28 12.82
CA GLY A 302 13.71 -17.01 11.80
C GLY A 302 14.69 -17.53 10.76
N ASP A 303 14.24 -18.48 9.94
CA ASP A 303 15.04 -18.95 8.81
C ASP A 303 14.79 -17.97 7.66
N ASP A 304 15.74 -17.10 7.36
CA ASP A 304 15.61 -16.05 6.35
C ASP A 304 16.17 -16.51 4.99
N LEU A 305 15.48 -16.15 3.90
CA LEU A 305 15.97 -16.28 2.52
C LEU A 305 16.14 -14.88 1.94
N ILE A 306 17.35 -14.52 1.51
CA ILE A 306 17.65 -13.20 0.95
C ILE A 306 18.35 -13.39 -0.38
N THR A 307 17.73 -12.93 -1.47
CA THR A 307 18.29 -12.97 -2.81
C THR A 307 18.48 -11.56 -3.36
N LEU A 308 19.70 -11.21 -3.74
CA LEU A 308 20.01 -9.98 -4.49
C LEU A 308 20.51 -10.38 -5.89
N ASP A 309 19.77 -10.03 -6.93
CA ASP A 309 20.11 -10.29 -8.33
C ASP A 309 20.21 -8.96 -9.09
N GLY A 310 21.35 -8.68 -9.73
CA GLY A 310 21.49 -7.48 -10.56
C GLY A 310 21.50 -6.16 -9.79
N CYS A 311 21.77 -6.18 -8.48
CA CYS A 311 21.67 -5.02 -7.62
C CYS A 311 22.95 -4.16 -7.67
N THR A 312 22.80 -2.83 -7.62
CA THR A 312 23.96 -1.92 -7.56
C THR A 312 23.84 -0.88 -6.47
N THR A 313 24.92 -0.71 -5.68
CA THR A 313 24.98 0.34 -4.66
C THR A 313 26.40 0.70 -4.22
N GLY A 314 26.53 1.79 -3.48
CA GLY A 314 27.76 2.12 -2.76
C GLY A 314 28.09 1.05 -1.72
N THR A 315 27.22 0.84 -0.74
CA THR A 315 27.42 -0.12 0.35
C THR A 315 26.29 -1.13 0.40
N GLY A 316 26.59 -2.42 0.27
CA GLY A 316 25.69 -3.51 0.61
C GLY A 316 25.85 -3.92 2.07
N ILE A 317 24.78 -3.95 2.84
CA ILE A 317 24.76 -4.49 4.20
C ILE A 317 23.68 -5.56 4.28
N ILE A 318 24.07 -6.79 4.55
CA ILE A 318 23.16 -7.91 4.78
C ILE A 318 23.47 -8.43 6.18
N THR A 319 22.48 -8.45 7.05
CA THR A 319 22.62 -8.99 8.39
C THR A 319 21.41 -9.82 8.73
N THR A 320 21.63 -11.11 8.95
CA THR A 320 20.61 -12.01 9.48
C THR A 320 20.92 -12.35 10.94
N GLY A 321 20.07 -13.20 11.50
CA GLY A 321 19.84 -13.27 12.93
C GLY A 321 20.09 -14.65 13.53
N ASP A 322 19.13 -15.12 14.32
CA ASP A 322 19.11 -16.53 14.76
C ASP A 322 18.22 -17.32 13.78
N GLY A 323 18.73 -18.32 13.10
CA GLY A 323 18.03 -19.00 12.00
C GLY A 323 18.85 -20.13 11.37
N GLN A 324 18.35 -20.76 10.32
CA GLN A 324 19.19 -21.28 9.24
C GLN A 324 18.96 -20.35 8.06
N ASP A 325 19.89 -19.41 7.87
CA ASP A 325 19.72 -18.33 6.91
C ASP A 325 20.42 -18.67 5.58
N GLU A 326 19.78 -18.29 4.47
CA GLU A 326 20.31 -18.44 3.12
C GLU A 326 20.37 -17.07 2.45
N VAL A 327 21.58 -16.64 2.10
CA VAL A 327 21.84 -15.39 1.40
C VAL A 327 22.45 -15.69 0.05
N GLU A 328 21.82 -15.23 -1.01
CA GLU A 328 22.29 -15.40 -2.38
C GLU A 328 22.50 -14.03 -3.03
N ILE A 329 23.68 -13.83 -3.64
CA ILE A 329 24.02 -12.60 -4.34
C ILE A 329 24.51 -12.95 -5.75
N PHE A 330 23.75 -12.51 -6.75
CA PHE A 330 23.96 -12.76 -8.18
C PHE A 330 24.16 -11.45 -8.93
N ASP A 331 25.05 -11.42 -9.93
CA ASP A 331 25.15 -10.37 -10.93
C ASP A 331 25.19 -8.93 -10.36
N SER A 332 25.74 -8.76 -9.15
CA SER A 332 25.60 -7.54 -8.34
C SER A 332 26.92 -6.81 -8.13
N ALA A 333 26.87 -5.48 -7.99
CA ALA A 333 28.04 -4.63 -7.86
C ALA A 333 27.97 -3.68 -6.65
N PHE A 334 29.04 -3.66 -5.86
CA PHE A 334 29.15 -2.86 -4.63
C PHE A 334 30.48 -2.10 -4.57
N GLU A 335 30.52 -0.91 -3.95
CA GLU A 335 31.81 -0.38 -3.50
C GLU A 335 32.32 -1.14 -2.27
N MET A 336 31.43 -1.41 -1.31
CA MET A 336 31.69 -2.19 -0.10
C MET A 336 30.55 -3.16 0.15
N LEU A 337 30.87 -4.36 0.61
CA LEU A 337 29.90 -5.39 0.97
C LEU A 337 30.16 -5.89 2.39
N PHE A 338 29.11 -5.92 3.21
CA PHE A 338 29.15 -6.46 4.57
C PHE A 338 28.04 -7.50 4.71
N VAL A 339 28.42 -8.75 4.96
CA VAL A 339 27.47 -9.86 5.21
C VAL A 339 27.73 -10.46 6.59
N LYS A 340 26.68 -10.67 7.37
CA LYS A 340 26.74 -11.33 8.67
C LYS A 340 25.53 -12.23 8.87
N LEU A 341 25.73 -13.55 9.04
CA LEU A 341 24.63 -14.52 9.09
C LEU A 341 24.13 -14.86 10.51
N GLY A 342 24.94 -14.61 11.54
CA GLY A 342 24.42 -14.61 12.91
C GLY A 342 24.59 -15.94 13.66
N LYS A 343 23.51 -16.61 14.06
CA LYS A 343 23.59 -17.96 14.66
C LYS A 343 22.73 -18.89 13.82
N GLY A 344 23.30 -20.04 13.45
CA GLY A 344 22.65 -20.93 12.51
C GLY A 344 23.66 -21.83 11.86
N ASP A 345 23.19 -22.80 11.09
CA ASP A 345 24.03 -23.41 10.07
C ASP A 345 23.67 -22.68 8.77
N ASP A 346 24.38 -21.59 8.46
CA ASP A 346 23.97 -20.62 7.45
C ASP A 346 24.67 -20.83 6.09
N ILE A 347 24.10 -20.30 5.01
CA ILE A 347 24.65 -20.36 3.65
C ILE A 347 24.76 -18.97 3.05
N LEU A 348 25.95 -18.63 2.55
CA LEU A 348 26.17 -17.48 1.67
C LEU A 348 26.61 -17.97 0.29
N THR A 349 25.85 -17.64 -0.75
CA THR A 349 26.19 -17.89 -2.15
C THR A 349 26.53 -16.58 -2.85
N LEU A 350 27.69 -16.54 -3.51
CA LEU A 350 28.13 -15.44 -4.35
C LEU A 350 28.35 -15.95 -5.78
N GLU A 351 27.73 -15.30 -6.76
CA GLU A 351 27.94 -15.59 -8.18
C GLU A 351 27.96 -14.30 -9.00
N ASP A 352 29.02 -14.13 -9.80
CA ASP A 352 29.21 -12.96 -10.67
C ASP A 352 29.09 -11.61 -9.90
N VAL A 353 29.76 -11.52 -8.75
CA VAL A 353 29.73 -10.36 -7.83
C VAL A 353 31.01 -9.52 -7.94
N GLU A 354 30.84 -8.20 -8.10
CA GLU A 354 31.93 -7.22 -8.10
C GLU A 354 31.93 -6.40 -6.79
N VAL A 355 33.07 -6.36 -6.07
CA VAL A 355 33.27 -5.52 -4.88
C VAL A 355 34.53 -4.67 -5.01
N LEU A 356 34.36 -3.37 -5.22
CA LEU A 356 35.46 -2.47 -5.58
C LEU A 356 36.44 -2.15 -4.44
N LYS A 357 36.05 -2.21 -3.17
CA LYS A 357 36.94 -1.79 -2.06
C LYS A 357 37.14 -2.85 -1.01
N LEU A 358 36.06 -3.38 -0.44
CA LEU A 358 36.11 -4.31 0.69
C LEU A 358 34.84 -5.16 0.75
N ALA A 359 35.01 -6.47 0.81
CA ALA A 359 34.00 -7.40 1.29
C ALA A 359 34.41 -7.90 2.69
N LEU A 360 33.48 -7.85 3.64
CA LEU A 360 33.60 -8.50 4.95
C LEU A 360 32.44 -9.49 5.07
N LEU A 361 32.78 -10.77 5.07
CA LEU A 361 31.82 -11.86 5.11
C LEU A 361 31.99 -12.59 6.44
N HIS A 362 30.91 -12.74 7.20
CA HIS A 362 30.95 -13.42 8.49
C HIS A 362 29.80 -14.42 8.58
N GLY A 363 30.11 -15.72 8.65
CA GLY A 363 29.11 -16.78 8.87
C GLY A 363 28.43 -16.54 10.22
N GLY A 364 29.09 -16.91 11.32
CA GLY A 364 28.45 -16.66 12.60
C GLY A 364 28.84 -17.64 13.67
N GLN A 365 27.82 -18.13 14.38
CA GLN A 365 27.92 -19.28 15.25
C GLN A 365 27.14 -20.44 14.62
N GLY A 366 27.86 -21.49 14.26
CA GLY A 366 27.30 -22.77 13.86
C GLY A 366 28.23 -23.42 12.85
N ASN A 367 27.70 -24.12 11.85
CA ASN A 367 28.47 -24.64 10.73
C ASN A 367 28.05 -23.93 9.46
N ASP A 368 28.77 -22.87 9.12
CA ASP A 368 28.40 -21.97 8.04
C ASP A 368 29.12 -22.37 6.74
N THR A 369 28.44 -22.17 5.62
CA THR A 369 28.94 -22.49 4.27
C THR A 369 29.00 -21.25 3.40
N LEU A 370 30.17 -21.00 2.80
CA LEU A 370 30.36 -20.03 1.73
C LEU A 370 30.46 -20.78 0.40
N VAL A 371 29.63 -20.40 -0.57
CA VAL A 371 29.63 -20.95 -1.93
C VAL A 371 29.99 -19.84 -2.90
N GLU A 372 31.02 -20.08 -3.71
CA GLU A 372 31.49 -19.12 -4.72
C GLU A 372 31.43 -19.74 -6.12
N SER A 373 30.80 -19.05 -7.05
CA SER A 373 30.72 -19.42 -8.46
C SER A 373 30.91 -18.20 -9.38
N GLY A 374 31.21 -18.46 -10.66
CA GLY A 374 31.33 -17.38 -11.66
C GLY A 374 32.57 -16.49 -11.50
N ASP A 375 32.45 -15.23 -11.94
CA ASP A 375 33.47 -14.20 -11.89
C ASP A 375 33.31 -13.34 -10.63
N ILE A 376 33.98 -13.73 -9.55
CA ILE A 376 34.02 -12.98 -8.29
C ILE A 376 35.22 -12.03 -8.30
N ASP A 377 34.98 -10.73 -8.43
CA ASP A 377 36.01 -9.67 -8.39
C ASP A 377 35.94 -8.88 -7.09
N ILE A 378 36.52 -9.44 -6.03
CA ILE A 378 36.59 -8.83 -4.70
C ILE A 378 38.01 -8.31 -4.45
N ASN A 379 38.16 -6.98 -4.35
CA ASN A 379 39.48 -6.36 -4.18
C ASN A 379 40.17 -6.67 -2.84
N LEU A 380 39.39 -6.83 -1.77
CA LEU A 380 39.86 -7.24 -0.46
C LEU A 380 38.75 -7.98 0.25
N GLU A 381 39.03 -9.23 0.59
CA GLU A 381 38.08 -10.12 1.25
C GLU A 381 38.56 -10.45 2.67
N LEU A 382 37.59 -10.50 3.59
CA LEU A 382 37.74 -10.96 4.95
C LEU A 382 36.57 -11.85 5.31
N ASP A 383 36.79 -13.12 5.11
CA ASP A 383 35.88 -14.24 5.26
C ASP A 383 36.18 -14.91 6.61
N LEU A 384 35.26 -14.71 7.54
CA LEU A 384 35.40 -15.06 8.94
C LEU A 384 34.30 -16.04 9.34
N ALA A 385 34.67 -17.04 10.15
CA ALA A 385 33.71 -17.99 10.73
C ALA A 385 32.84 -18.72 9.69
N PHE A 386 33.44 -19.12 8.55
CA PHE A 386 32.90 -20.17 7.69
C PHE A 386 33.66 -21.47 7.93
N GLU A 387 32.95 -22.55 8.20
CA GLU A 387 33.53 -23.88 8.39
C GLU A 387 33.72 -24.61 7.06
N THR A 388 32.88 -24.29 6.06
CA THR A 388 32.90 -24.89 4.71
C THR A 388 32.99 -23.80 3.66
N ILE A 389 33.87 -23.99 2.68
CA ILE A 389 34.00 -23.12 1.50
C ILE A 389 33.93 -24.02 0.27
N GLU A 390 33.02 -23.73 -0.66
CA GLU A 390 32.81 -24.46 -1.91
C GLU A 390 33.05 -23.56 -3.13
N ASP A 391 34.12 -23.83 -3.89
CA ASP A 391 34.44 -23.08 -5.11
C ASP A 391 34.02 -23.86 -6.35
N TYR A 392 33.14 -23.28 -7.15
CA TYR A 392 32.72 -23.81 -8.45
C TYR A 392 33.28 -22.97 -9.60
N THR A 393 34.53 -23.25 -9.99
CA THR A 393 35.11 -22.70 -11.22
C THR A 393 34.48 -23.34 -12.45
N VAL A 394 33.77 -22.57 -13.27
CA VAL A 394 33.18 -23.02 -14.56
C VAL A 394 34.20 -22.97 -15.70
#